data_AF-A2DZU9-F1
#
_entry.id   AF-A2DZU9-F1
#
_cell.length_a   1.000
_cell.length_b   1.000
_cell.length_c   1.000
_cell.angle_alpha   90.00
_cell.angle_beta   90.00
_cell.angle_gamma   90.00
#
_symmetry.space_group_name_H-M   'P 1'
#
loop_
_entity.id
_entity.type
_entity.pdbx_description
1 polymer ?
#
loop_
_entity_poly.entity_id
_entity_poly.type
_entity_poly.pdbx_seq_one_letter_code
_entity_poly.pdbx_strand_id
1 'polypeptide(L)'
;MCDQDIHPNKYCELRSIYKYYIDLHNALYQLKTEKEEELKDIYKMIKTELIDSKICPPKKIMEDILNIIPYNNRYTKSYLSLIKLLSDDYHGEDGSSVEYISRLLFYKEYGIKLDKYKDFEEDNSENLDIHTENTIFRAIMNNDLETFISFTEREGFNKDQKLKSDLYPYSFEGNSLLELCCYHGAVDCFKFLRTKFNSEITQECLELSFLGGNAEIMSECLKHQKPNKECMEYAIISHNIDFVTFLMNEHNIKIDLDYCVLYNNLESFLIYFDQTNDINKCFFNSAMFNIPSLCEYFLSNGANINTKDNYGETALHKAAEYNNKETAELLISHGININEKNNYGQTAFHTAADKNSIEIAELLISHGININEKK
;
A
#
# COMPACT_ATOMS: atom_id res chain seq x y z
N MET A 1 -31.66 -19.96 25.93
CA MET A 1 -30.24 -20.36 25.98
C MET A 1 -29.79 -20.54 24.54
N CYS A 2 -29.39 -19.43 23.92
CA CYS A 2 -28.44 -19.44 22.83
C CYS A 2 -27.24 -18.74 23.43
N ASP A 3 -26.14 -19.46 23.58
CA ASP A 3 -24.87 -18.91 23.98
C ASP A 3 -24.46 -17.90 22.90
N GLN A 4 -24.67 -16.62 23.18
CA GLN A 4 -23.87 -15.57 22.58
C GLN A 4 -22.50 -15.72 23.23
N ASP A 5 -21.66 -16.57 22.65
CA ASP A 5 -20.23 -16.56 22.92
C ASP A 5 -19.75 -15.13 22.69
N ILE A 6 -19.48 -14.45 23.81
CA ILE A 6 -18.79 -13.18 23.84
C ILE A 6 -17.39 -13.50 23.34
N HIS A 7 -17.17 -13.39 22.03
CA HIS A 7 -15.81 -13.35 21.52
C HIS A 7 -15.11 -12.19 22.25
N PRO A 8 -14.04 -12.44 23.03
CA PRO A 8 -13.20 -11.34 23.48
C PRO A 8 -12.78 -10.59 22.21
N ASN A 9 -12.86 -9.26 22.24
CA ASN A 9 -12.59 -8.40 21.08
C ASN A 9 -11.09 -8.53 20.71
N LYS A 10 -10.78 -9.59 19.94
CA LYS A 10 -9.42 -9.97 19.51
C LYS A 10 -8.80 -8.85 18.70
N TYR A 11 -9.63 -8.13 17.95
CA TYR A 11 -9.22 -6.91 17.27
C TYR A 11 -8.60 -5.89 18.24
N CYS A 12 -9.29 -5.50 19.31
CA CYS A 12 -8.77 -4.52 20.27
C CYS A 12 -7.47 -4.97 20.94
N GLU A 13 -7.35 -6.27 21.27
CA GLU A 13 -6.13 -6.83 21.83
C GLU A 13 -4.95 -6.74 20.83
N LEU A 14 -5.13 -7.27 19.62
CA LEU A 14 -4.08 -7.30 18.60
C LEU A 14 -3.72 -5.89 18.11
N ARG A 15 -4.71 -5.01 17.97
CA ARG A 15 -4.52 -3.59 17.66
C ARG A 15 -3.68 -2.87 18.71
N SER A 16 -3.80 -3.27 19.98
CA SER A 16 -2.96 -2.75 21.07
C SER A 16 -1.54 -3.32 21.01
N ILE A 17 -1.39 -4.60 20.70
CA ILE A 17 -0.07 -5.27 20.57
C ILE A 17 0.74 -4.64 19.43
N TYR A 18 0.12 -4.45 18.27
CA TYR A 18 0.78 -3.91 17.06
C TYR A 18 0.52 -2.42 16.84
N LYS A 19 0.21 -1.69 17.92
CA LYS A 19 -0.17 -0.27 17.87
C LYS A 19 0.84 0.58 17.09
N TYR A 20 2.13 0.44 17.37
CA TYR A 20 3.17 1.27 16.74
C TYR A 20 3.29 1.01 15.24
N TYR A 21 3.24 -0.26 14.81
CA TYR A 21 3.25 -0.61 13.39
C TYR A 21 2.04 -0.01 12.67
N ILE A 22 0.84 -0.15 13.26
CA ILE A 22 -0.40 0.35 12.68
C ILE A 22 -0.41 1.89 12.63
N ASP A 23 -0.10 2.54 13.75
CA ASP A 23 -0.11 4.00 13.85
C ASP A 23 0.94 4.63 12.91
N LEU A 24 2.10 3.99 12.70
CA LEU A 24 3.10 4.44 11.73
C LEU A 24 2.60 4.37 10.28
N HIS A 25 2.04 3.24 9.85
CA HIS A 25 1.54 3.12 8.48
C HIS A 25 0.33 4.04 8.25
N ASN A 26 -0.54 4.21 9.25
CA ASN A 26 -1.62 5.21 9.20
C ASN A 26 -1.05 6.63 9.02
N ALA A 27 0.04 6.99 9.72
CA ALA A 27 0.69 8.30 9.55
C ALA A 27 1.30 8.49 8.15
N LEU A 28 1.83 7.41 7.54
CA LEU A 28 2.40 7.45 6.19
C LEU A 28 1.33 7.58 5.11
N TYR A 29 0.30 6.74 5.12
CA TYR A 29 -0.75 6.75 4.10
C TYR A 29 -1.72 7.93 4.24
N GLN A 30 -1.91 8.46 5.45
CA GLN A 30 -2.75 9.65 5.71
C GLN A 30 -1.96 10.95 5.86
N LEU A 31 -0.71 10.98 5.38
CA LEU A 31 0.17 12.15 5.49
C LEU A 31 -0.49 13.39 4.85
N LYS A 32 -0.55 14.49 5.61
CA LYS A 32 -1.21 15.74 5.20
C LYS A 32 -0.37 16.99 5.38
N THR A 33 0.95 16.85 5.46
CA THR A 33 1.86 17.93 5.85
C THR A 33 3.08 18.03 4.93
N GLU A 34 3.57 19.25 4.77
CA GLU A 34 4.85 19.57 4.11
C GLU A 34 5.85 20.17 5.11
N LYS A 35 5.48 20.25 6.40
CA LYS A 35 6.35 20.86 7.41
C LYS A 35 7.48 19.92 7.80
N GLU A 36 8.71 20.42 7.71
CA GLU A 36 9.92 19.65 8.00
C GLU A 36 9.93 19.04 9.41
N GLU A 37 9.42 19.74 10.41
CA GLU A 37 9.36 19.26 11.81
C GLU A 37 8.47 18.01 11.95
N GLU A 38 7.27 18.03 11.36
CA GLU A 38 6.34 16.90 11.40
C GLU A 38 6.89 15.69 10.61
N LEU A 39 7.60 15.94 9.49
CA LEU A 39 8.29 14.87 8.75
C LEU A 39 9.45 14.25 9.55
N LYS A 40 10.18 15.05 10.34
CA LYS A 40 11.22 14.53 11.24
C LYS A 40 10.65 13.64 12.34
N ASP A 41 9.45 13.93 12.83
CA ASP A 41 8.77 13.07 13.81
C ASP A 41 8.39 11.71 13.19
N ILE A 42 7.83 11.70 11.97
CA ILE A 42 7.55 10.46 11.22
C ILE A 42 8.84 9.68 10.96
N TYR A 43 9.90 10.36 10.52
CA TYR A 43 11.23 9.76 10.31
C TYR A 43 11.75 9.09 11.58
N LYS A 44 11.62 9.76 12.73
CA LYS A 44 12.03 9.20 14.02
C LYS A 44 11.24 7.95 14.37
N MET A 45 9.92 7.94 14.13
CA MET A 45 9.10 6.74 14.31
C MET A 45 9.54 5.58 13.42
N ILE A 46 9.84 5.84 12.13
CA ILE A 46 10.36 4.81 11.22
C ILE A 46 11.66 4.22 11.77
N LYS A 47 12.58 5.11 12.17
CA LYS A 47 13.89 4.71 12.69
C LYS A 47 13.77 3.83 13.93
N THR A 48 13.00 4.25 14.94
CA THR A 48 12.89 3.51 16.19
C THR A 48 12.05 2.24 16.06
N GLU A 49 10.90 2.33 15.40
CA GLU A 49 9.91 1.26 15.41
C GLU A 49 10.15 0.19 14.35
N LEU A 50 10.80 0.52 13.22
CA LEU A 50 11.03 -0.44 12.13
C LEU A 50 12.50 -0.81 11.95
N ILE A 51 13.39 0.18 11.91
CA ILE A 51 14.79 -0.05 11.54
C ILE A 51 15.60 -0.56 12.73
N ASP A 52 15.60 0.20 13.83
CA ASP A 52 16.38 -0.13 15.04
C ASP A 52 15.84 -1.42 15.72
N SER A 53 14.54 -1.70 15.56
CA SER A 53 13.89 -2.93 16.01
C SER A 53 14.15 -4.15 15.11
N LYS A 54 14.84 -3.95 13.97
CA LYS A 54 15.08 -4.97 12.92
C LYS A 54 13.81 -5.60 12.36
N ILE A 55 12.70 -4.87 12.42
CA ILE A 55 11.44 -5.27 11.80
C ILE A 55 11.49 -5.08 10.29
N CYS A 56 12.19 -4.07 9.78
CA CYS A 56 12.25 -3.82 8.35
C CYS A 56 13.59 -3.19 7.96
N PRO A 57 14.27 -3.69 6.91
CA PRO A 57 15.47 -3.03 6.42
C PRO A 57 15.14 -1.63 5.87
N PRO A 58 16.04 -0.63 6.01
CA PRO A 58 15.83 0.75 5.56
C PRO A 58 15.40 0.84 4.09
N LYS A 59 15.94 -0.06 3.26
CA LYS A 59 15.58 -0.14 1.85
C LYS A 59 14.10 -0.41 1.66
N LYS A 60 13.58 -1.49 2.25
CA LYS A 60 12.19 -1.91 2.09
C LYS A 60 11.21 -0.82 2.54
N ILE A 61 11.49 -0.07 3.61
CA ILE A 61 10.64 1.06 4.01
C ILE A 61 10.73 2.23 3.01
N MET A 62 11.89 2.52 2.42
CA MET A 62 11.98 3.50 1.33
C MET A 62 11.14 3.06 0.11
N GLU A 63 11.16 1.77 -0.23
CA GLU A 63 10.33 1.19 -1.29
C GLU A 63 8.84 1.35 -0.99
N ASP A 64 8.43 1.02 0.24
CA ASP A 64 7.05 1.13 0.67
C ASP A 64 6.58 2.59 0.63
N ILE A 65 7.41 3.56 1.08
CA ILE A 65 7.09 5.00 0.99
C ILE A 65 6.93 5.46 -0.46
N LEU A 66 7.80 5.00 -1.37
CA LEU A 66 7.72 5.34 -2.79
C LEU A 66 6.42 4.83 -3.44
N ASN A 67 5.92 3.67 -3.02
CA ASN A 67 4.68 3.08 -3.53
C ASN A 67 3.41 3.77 -2.99
N ILE A 68 3.52 4.62 -1.96
CA ILE A 68 2.38 5.43 -1.45
C ILE A 68 2.08 6.60 -2.41
N ILE A 69 3.09 7.11 -3.11
CA ILE A 69 3.00 8.37 -3.88
C ILE A 69 1.79 8.38 -4.83
N PRO A 70 1.52 7.36 -5.66
CA PRO A 70 0.36 7.38 -6.56
C PRO A 70 -0.99 7.52 -5.86
N TYR A 71 -1.09 7.17 -4.58
CA TYR A 71 -2.33 7.18 -3.80
C TYR A 71 -2.46 8.39 -2.87
N ASN A 72 -1.38 9.18 -2.71
CA ASN A 72 -1.40 10.44 -1.97
C ASN A 72 -0.46 11.48 -2.60
N ASN A 73 -0.59 11.66 -3.91
CA ASN A 73 0.40 12.37 -4.73
C ASN A 73 0.48 13.88 -4.43
N ARG A 74 -0.50 14.45 -3.72
CA ARG A 74 -0.46 15.85 -3.23
C ARG A 74 0.82 16.11 -2.42
N TYR A 75 1.27 15.13 -1.65
CA TYR A 75 2.41 15.24 -0.74
C TYR A 75 3.66 14.53 -1.25
N THR A 76 3.80 14.37 -2.57
CA THR A 76 4.98 13.75 -3.19
C THR A 76 6.29 14.30 -2.62
N LYS A 77 6.44 15.63 -2.51
CA LYS A 77 7.66 16.26 -1.96
C LYS A 77 7.96 15.84 -0.52
N SER A 78 6.93 15.65 0.31
CA SER A 78 7.07 15.19 1.69
C SER A 78 7.60 13.76 1.74
N TYR A 79 7.05 12.87 0.90
CA TYR A 79 7.55 11.49 0.79
C TYR A 79 8.99 11.43 0.30
N LEU A 80 9.33 12.19 -0.75
CA LEU A 80 10.70 12.30 -1.26
C LEU A 80 11.66 12.83 -0.19
N SER A 81 11.21 13.77 0.65
CA SER A 81 12.01 14.28 1.79
C SER A 81 12.22 13.22 2.87
N LEU A 82 11.22 12.40 3.19
CA LEU A 82 11.38 11.26 4.12
C LEU A 82 12.39 10.24 3.58
N ILE A 83 12.30 9.90 2.30
CA ILE A 83 13.26 9.01 1.64
C ILE A 83 14.65 9.61 1.64
N LYS A 84 14.76 10.93 1.45
CA LYS A 84 16.05 11.64 1.52
C LYS A 84 16.70 11.47 2.89
N LEU A 85 15.96 11.70 3.97
CA LEU A 85 16.43 11.48 5.35
C LEU A 85 16.91 10.03 5.57
N LEU A 86 16.14 9.04 5.09
CA LEU A 86 16.52 7.63 5.18
C LEU A 86 17.79 7.31 4.37
N SER A 87 17.90 7.86 3.16
CA SER A 87 19.05 7.63 2.27
C SER A 87 20.35 8.23 2.83
N ASP A 88 20.25 9.34 3.57
CA ASP A 88 21.37 10.01 4.20
C ASP A 88 21.92 9.21 5.40
N ASP A 89 21.03 8.58 6.18
CA ASP A 89 21.43 7.79 7.36
C ASP A 89 21.89 6.36 7.00
N TYR A 90 21.39 5.77 5.90
CA TYR A 90 21.53 4.31 5.66
C TYR A 90 22.18 3.88 4.34
N HIS A 91 22.60 4.79 3.45
CA HIS A 91 23.35 4.55 2.19
C HIS A 91 22.96 3.28 1.37
N GLY A 92 22.32 3.48 0.21
CA GLY A 92 21.68 2.41 -0.57
C GLY A 92 22.50 1.13 -0.86
N GLU A 93 21.95 -0.02 -0.48
CA GLU A 93 22.41 -1.36 -0.87
C GLU A 93 21.59 -1.92 -2.06
N ASP A 94 22.26 -2.73 -2.90
CA ASP A 94 21.89 -3.09 -4.29
C ASP A 94 20.58 -3.90 -4.46
N GLY A 95 19.84 -3.62 -5.55
CA GLY A 95 18.81 -4.49 -6.17
C GLY A 95 17.36 -4.28 -5.71
N SER A 96 16.54 -3.57 -6.49
CA SER A 96 15.19 -3.14 -6.08
C SER A 96 14.10 -3.41 -7.14
N SER A 97 12.92 -3.86 -6.68
CA SER A 97 11.70 -4.08 -7.47
C SER A 97 10.65 -2.96 -7.29
N VAL A 98 11.08 -1.70 -7.15
CA VAL A 98 10.16 -0.54 -6.95
C VAL A 98 9.51 -0.07 -8.24
N GLU A 99 8.35 0.56 -8.12
CA GLU A 99 7.72 1.34 -9.17
C GLU A 99 8.70 2.37 -9.77
N TYR A 100 8.96 2.22 -11.06
CA TYR A 100 10.03 2.95 -11.76
C TYR A 100 9.92 4.47 -11.60
N ILE A 101 8.70 4.98 -11.46
CA ILE A 101 8.36 6.39 -11.59
C ILE A 101 8.64 7.17 -10.31
N SER A 102 8.31 6.61 -9.15
CA SER A 102 8.67 7.21 -7.86
C SER A 102 10.20 7.31 -7.70
N ARG A 103 10.96 6.32 -8.18
CA ARG A 103 12.44 6.38 -8.22
C ARG A 103 12.95 7.47 -9.15
N LEU A 104 12.32 7.63 -10.31
CA LEU A 104 12.65 8.69 -11.27
C LEU A 104 12.37 10.08 -10.67
N LEU A 105 11.26 10.26 -9.95
CA LEU A 105 10.96 11.50 -9.24
C LEU A 105 12.03 11.85 -8.21
N PHE A 106 12.44 10.88 -7.38
CA PHE A 106 13.51 11.10 -6.40
C PHE A 106 14.83 11.51 -7.07
N TYR A 107 15.19 10.86 -8.17
CA TYR A 107 16.37 11.22 -8.95
C TYR A 107 16.27 12.63 -9.56
N LYS A 108 15.10 13.01 -10.11
CA LYS A 108 14.88 14.35 -10.67
C LYS A 108 14.98 15.45 -9.61
N GLU A 109 14.50 15.18 -8.39
CA GLU A 109 14.51 16.15 -7.28
C GLU A 109 15.91 16.32 -6.66
N TYR A 110 16.61 15.21 -6.37
CA TYR A 110 17.86 15.24 -5.58
C TYR A 110 19.13 14.83 -6.35
N GLY A 111 19.01 14.30 -7.56
CA GLY A 111 20.15 13.80 -8.34
C GLY A 111 20.76 12.50 -7.82
N ILE A 112 20.07 11.80 -6.91
CA ILE A 112 20.55 10.58 -6.24
C ILE A 112 19.90 9.35 -6.88
N LYS A 113 20.71 8.38 -7.32
CA LYS A 113 20.21 7.08 -7.80
C LYS A 113 20.01 6.13 -6.62
N LEU A 114 18.80 5.59 -6.47
CA LEU A 114 18.47 4.59 -5.45
C LEU A 114 18.82 3.14 -5.86
N ASP A 115 19.15 2.90 -7.14
CA ASP A 115 19.59 1.60 -7.65
C ASP A 115 20.64 1.78 -8.77
N LYS A 116 21.49 0.78 -8.97
CA LYS A 116 22.55 0.78 -9.99
C LYS A 116 22.06 0.38 -11.39
N TYR A 117 20.91 -0.30 -11.48
CA TYR A 117 20.60 -1.15 -12.64
C TYR A 117 19.83 -0.54 -13.82
N LYS A 118 19.52 0.76 -13.83
CA LYS A 118 19.05 1.41 -15.06
C LYS A 118 19.62 2.82 -15.17
N ASP A 119 20.27 3.10 -16.29
CA ASP A 119 20.32 4.48 -16.75
C ASP A 119 18.88 4.90 -17.03
N PHE A 120 18.50 6.07 -16.49
CA PHE A 120 17.26 6.74 -16.86
C PHE A 120 17.44 7.25 -18.31
N GLU A 121 17.54 6.33 -19.28
CA GLU A 121 17.48 6.70 -20.69
C GLU A 121 16.15 7.39 -20.96
N GLU A 122 16.20 8.45 -21.79
CA GLU A 122 15.10 9.33 -22.24
C GLU A 122 13.69 8.77 -22.02
N ASP A 123 13.19 8.90 -20.78
CA ASP A 123 11.94 8.29 -20.41
C ASP A 123 10.78 9.21 -20.79
N ASN A 124 9.90 8.69 -21.64
CA ASN A 124 8.68 9.33 -22.14
C ASN A 124 7.50 9.16 -21.16
N SER A 125 7.73 9.05 -19.85
CA SER A 125 6.65 8.99 -18.86
C SER A 125 5.78 10.25 -18.96
N GLU A 126 4.49 10.03 -19.23
CA GLU A 126 3.54 11.11 -19.47
C GLU A 126 3.26 11.87 -18.16
N ASN A 127 3.41 13.20 -18.21
CA ASN A 127 2.95 14.14 -17.18
C ASN A 127 3.42 13.83 -15.74
N LEU A 128 4.74 13.79 -15.53
CA LEU A 128 5.35 13.71 -14.20
C LEU A 128 5.31 15.01 -13.39
N ASP A 129 4.98 16.14 -14.01
CA ASP A 129 4.90 17.43 -13.33
C ASP A 129 3.43 17.76 -12.96
N ILE A 130 2.88 17.02 -12.01
CA ILE A 130 1.52 17.28 -11.49
C ILE A 130 1.49 18.46 -10.51
N HIS A 131 2.66 18.98 -10.15
CA HIS A 131 2.83 20.10 -9.22
C HIS A 131 3.16 21.42 -9.94
N THR A 132 3.12 21.47 -11.28
CA THR A 132 3.25 22.72 -12.02
C THR A 132 2.19 23.71 -11.54
N GLU A 133 2.66 24.86 -11.06
CA GLU A 133 1.80 25.96 -10.64
C GLU A 133 1.01 26.51 -11.83
N ASN A 134 -0.18 27.06 -11.54
CA ASN A 134 -1.09 27.60 -12.56
C ASN A 134 -1.51 26.56 -13.60
N THR A 135 -1.93 25.37 -13.16
CA THR A 135 -2.61 24.39 -14.00
C THR A 135 -4.00 24.08 -13.44
N ILE A 136 -4.91 23.63 -14.30
CA ILE A 136 -6.26 23.22 -13.88
C ILE A 136 -6.21 22.02 -12.90
N PHE A 137 -5.24 21.13 -13.09
CA PHE A 137 -5.04 19.97 -12.21
C PHE A 137 -4.52 20.38 -10.83
N ARG A 138 -3.62 21.38 -10.76
CA ARG A 138 -3.18 21.96 -9.49
C ARG A 138 -4.33 22.68 -8.76
N ALA A 139 -5.21 23.35 -9.50
CA ALA A 139 -6.41 23.95 -8.93
C ALA A 139 -7.34 22.88 -8.32
N ILE A 140 -7.57 21.76 -9.00
CA ILE A 140 -8.31 20.61 -8.43
C ILE A 140 -7.58 20.06 -7.20
N MET A 141 -6.27 19.80 -7.29
CA MET A 141 -5.48 19.24 -6.20
C MET A 141 -5.59 20.07 -4.92
N ASN A 142 -5.72 21.39 -5.04
CA ASN A 142 -5.85 22.32 -3.91
C ASN A 142 -7.30 22.72 -3.59
N ASN A 143 -8.29 22.18 -4.32
CA ASN A 143 -9.69 22.60 -4.28
C ASN A 143 -9.87 24.12 -4.45
N ASP A 144 -9.03 24.75 -5.28
CA ASP A 144 -9.07 26.18 -5.58
C ASP A 144 -10.10 26.46 -6.69
N LEU A 145 -11.33 26.72 -6.26
CA LEU A 145 -12.46 26.97 -7.16
C LEU A 145 -12.26 28.22 -8.03
N GLU A 146 -11.65 29.29 -7.51
CA GLU A 146 -11.49 30.56 -8.25
C GLU A 146 -10.54 30.36 -9.43
N THR A 147 -9.36 29.81 -9.15
CA THR A 147 -8.39 29.47 -10.19
C THR A 147 -8.98 28.46 -11.17
N PHE A 148 -9.69 27.44 -10.68
CA PHE A 148 -10.34 26.44 -11.53
C PHE A 148 -11.34 27.07 -12.51
N ILE A 149 -12.25 27.94 -12.04
CA ILE A 149 -13.21 28.64 -12.89
C ILE A 149 -12.49 29.44 -13.98
N SER A 150 -11.41 30.15 -13.62
CA SER A 150 -10.63 30.94 -14.58
C SER A 150 -10.08 30.11 -15.74
N PHE A 151 -9.79 28.82 -15.53
CA PHE A 151 -9.39 27.89 -16.61
C PHE A 151 -10.57 27.47 -17.47
N THR A 152 -11.73 27.23 -16.86
CA THR A 152 -12.93 26.78 -17.58
C THR A 152 -13.54 27.85 -18.48
N GLU A 153 -13.22 29.12 -18.25
CA GLU A 153 -13.69 30.27 -19.05
C GLU A 153 -12.75 30.61 -20.22
N ARG A 154 -11.59 29.96 -20.33
CA ARG A 154 -10.65 30.21 -21.44
C ARG A 154 -11.19 29.69 -22.76
N GLU A 155 -10.89 30.42 -23.83
CA GLU A 155 -11.18 29.96 -25.19
C GLU A 155 -10.46 28.63 -25.45
N GLY A 156 -11.19 27.64 -25.97
CA GLY A 156 -10.67 26.30 -26.24
C GLY A 156 -10.66 25.34 -25.03
N PHE A 157 -11.25 25.70 -23.89
CA PHE A 157 -11.41 24.77 -22.77
C PHE A 157 -12.19 23.51 -23.18
N ASN A 158 -11.58 22.35 -22.94
CA ASN A 158 -12.21 21.05 -23.12
C ASN A 158 -12.67 20.51 -21.75
N LYS A 159 -13.98 20.44 -21.55
CA LYS A 159 -14.59 19.88 -20.34
C LYS A 159 -14.34 18.38 -20.16
N ASP A 160 -14.09 17.67 -21.26
CA ASP A 160 -13.89 16.22 -21.30
C ASP A 160 -12.38 15.88 -21.34
N GLN A 161 -11.51 16.84 -21.03
CA GLN A 161 -10.07 16.59 -20.95
C GLN A 161 -9.75 15.56 -19.86
N LYS A 162 -8.78 14.70 -20.15
CA LYS A 162 -8.30 13.66 -19.25
C LYS A 162 -6.81 13.83 -18.99
N LEU A 163 -6.38 13.53 -17.77
CA LEU A 163 -4.99 13.47 -17.37
C LEU A 163 -4.52 12.02 -17.38
N LYS A 164 -3.60 11.70 -18.29
CA LYS A 164 -2.79 10.49 -18.21
C LYS A 164 -1.52 10.81 -17.46
N SER A 165 -1.33 10.15 -16.32
CA SER A 165 -0.16 10.31 -15.47
C SER A 165 -0.04 9.09 -14.60
N ASP A 166 1.17 8.55 -14.52
CA ASP A 166 1.48 7.40 -13.69
C ASP A 166 1.62 7.76 -12.20
N LEU A 167 1.42 9.03 -11.84
CA LEU A 167 1.35 9.48 -10.44
C LEU A 167 -0.06 9.34 -9.85
N TYR A 168 -0.96 8.66 -10.56
CA TYR A 168 -2.30 8.32 -10.10
C TYR A 168 -2.49 6.80 -10.23
N PRO A 169 -3.51 6.22 -9.56
CA PRO A 169 -3.88 4.85 -9.81
C PRO A 169 -4.13 4.59 -11.31
N TYR A 170 -3.78 3.39 -11.77
CA TYR A 170 -3.79 3.06 -13.19
C TYR A 170 -5.15 3.34 -13.84
N SER A 171 -5.13 4.11 -14.93
CA SER A 171 -6.29 4.37 -15.77
C SER A 171 -5.90 4.33 -17.24
N PHE A 172 -6.55 3.45 -18.02
CA PHE A 172 -6.25 3.26 -19.44
C PHE A 172 -6.50 4.53 -20.28
N GLU A 173 -7.58 5.25 -19.97
CA GLU A 173 -7.98 6.46 -20.70
C GLU A 173 -7.47 7.76 -20.05
N GLY A 174 -6.92 7.68 -18.84
CA GLY A 174 -6.60 8.83 -17.99
C GLY A 174 -7.81 9.30 -17.18
N ASN A 175 -7.54 10.10 -16.16
CA ASN A 175 -8.54 10.61 -15.22
C ASN A 175 -9.19 11.89 -15.74
N SER A 176 -10.51 11.92 -15.82
CA SER A 176 -11.29 13.13 -16.08
C SER A 176 -11.14 14.16 -14.95
N LEU A 177 -11.53 15.41 -15.22
CA LEU A 177 -11.53 16.45 -14.19
C LEU A 177 -12.39 16.08 -12.98
N LEU A 178 -13.52 15.37 -13.18
CA LEU A 178 -14.40 14.98 -12.07
C LEU A 178 -13.79 13.86 -11.23
N GLU A 179 -13.16 12.87 -11.87
CA GLU A 179 -12.43 11.78 -11.20
C GLU A 179 -11.24 12.32 -10.38
N LEU A 180 -10.51 13.30 -10.93
CA LEU A 180 -9.47 14.00 -10.18
C LEU A 180 -10.02 14.75 -8.96
N CYS A 181 -11.22 15.35 -9.06
CA CYS A 181 -11.86 15.93 -7.89
C CYS A 181 -12.20 14.88 -6.83
N CYS A 182 -12.62 13.67 -7.24
CA CYS A 182 -12.86 12.57 -6.31
C CYS A 182 -11.58 12.11 -5.61
N TYR A 183 -10.50 11.89 -6.38
CA TYR A 183 -9.19 11.50 -5.84
C TYR A 183 -8.63 12.54 -4.84
N HIS A 184 -8.74 13.83 -5.16
CA HIS A 184 -8.19 14.90 -4.32
C HIS A 184 -9.13 15.37 -3.20
N GLY A 185 -10.38 14.90 -3.19
CA GLY A 185 -11.40 15.41 -2.28
C GLY A 185 -11.82 16.87 -2.55
N ALA A 186 -11.70 17.32 -3.81
CA ALA A 186 -11.93 18.70 -4.24
C ALA A 186 -13.42 19.01 -4.44
N VAL A 187 -14.13 19.16 -3.32
CA VAL A 187 -15.60 19.24 -3.27
C VAL A 187 -16.18 20.43 -4.03
N ASP A 188 -15.49 21.58 -4.04
CA ASP A 188 -15.99 22.79 -4.69
C ASP A 188 -15.86 22.67 -6.21
N CYS A 189 -14.70 22.21 -6.68
CA CYS A 189 -14.48 21.91 -8.10
C CYS A 189 -15.43 20.81 -8.59
N PHE A 190 -15.66 19.76 -7.79
CA PHE A 190 -16.62 18.69 -8.07
C PHE A 190 -18.05 19.24 -8.27
N LYS A 191 -18.55 20.01 -7.31
CA LYS A 191 -19.89 20.62 -7.36
C LYS A 191 -20.03 21.54 -8.58
N PHE A 192 -19.00 22.31 -8.90
CA PHE A 192 -19.00 23.17 -10.07
C PHE A 192 -19.10 22.38 -11.36
N LEU A 193 -18.29 21.32 -11.54
CA LEU A 193 -18.34 20.46 -12.73
C LEU A 193 -19.72 19.81 -12.91
N ARG A 194 -20.30 19.28 -11.83
CA ARG A 194 -21.66 18.71 -11.82
C ARG A 194 -22.72 19.74 -12.22
N THR A 195 -22.64 20.96 -11.69
CA THR A 195 -23.65 22.00 -11.91
C THR A 195 -23.52 22.66 -13.29
N LYS A 196 -22.30 23.03 -13.69
CA LYS A 196 -22.02 23.82 -14.89
C LYS A 196 -22.02 22.96 -16.16
N PHE A 197 -21.44 21.76 -16.09
CA PHE A 197 -21.19 20.93 -17.26
C PHE A 197 -21.97 19.62 -17.27
N ASN A 198 -22.71 19.33 -16.19
CA ASN A 198 -23.42 18.06 -16.00
C ASN A 198 -22.47 16.84 -16.16
N SER A 199 -21.22 16.99 -15.69
CA SER A 199 -20.21 15.93 -15.78
C SER A 199 -20.71 14.65 -15.14
N GLU A 200 -20.66 13.53 -15.86
CA GLU A 200 -21.16 12.24 -15.39
C GLU A 200 -20.33 11.69 -14.21
N ILE A 201 -21.00 11.11 -13.22
CA ILE A 201 -20.35 10.38 -12.13
C ILE A 201 -20.10 8.95 -12.61
N THR A 202 -18.84 8.62 -12.88
CA THR A 202 -18.38 7.29 -13.30
C THR A 202 -18.21 6.35 -12.11
N GLN A 203 -17.97 5.06 -12.37
CA GLN A 203 -17.63 4.12 -11.30
C GLN A 203 -16.30 4.52 -10.65
N GLU A 204 -15.33 4.96 -11.46
CA GLU A 204 -14.03 5.47 -11.03
C GLU A 204 -14.18 6.69 -10.09
N CYS A 205 -15.18 7.56 -10.29
CA CYS A 205 -15.49 8.62 -9.34
C CYS A 205 -15.80 8.07 -7.93
N LEU A 206 -16.60 6.99 -7.84
CA LEU A 206 -16.93 6.37 -6.55
C LEU A 206 -15.70 5.70 -5.95
N GLU A 207 -14.96 4.93 -6.73
CA GLU A 207 -13.75 4.25 -6.30
C GLU A 207 -12.71 5.24 -5.75
N LEU A 208 -12.35 6.28 -6.52
CA LEU A 208 -11.38 7.29 -6.11
C LEU A 208 -11.84 8.14 -4.93
N SER A 209 -13.16 8.24 -4.69
CA SER A 209 -13.67 8.98 -3.53
C SER A 209 -13.26 8.37 -2.18
N PHE A 210 -12.93 7.07 -2.14
CA PHE A 210 -12.39 6.41 -0.97
C PHE A 210 -10.93 6.82 -0.67
N LEU A 211 -10.14 7.19 -1.68
CA LEU A 211 -8.82 7.80 -1.47
C LEU A 211 -8.93 9.26 -1.03
N GLY A 212 -9.77 10.04 -1.72
CA GLY A 212 -9.93 11.47 -1.42
C GLY A 212 -10.58 11.75 -0.07
N GLY A 213 -11.37 10.82 0.45
CA GLY A 213 -11.92 10.85 1.80
C GLY A 213 -12.91 11.98 2.08
N ASN A 214 -13.42 12.64 1.04
CA ASN A 214 -14.41 13.70 1.18
C ASN A 214 -15.83 13.09 1.24
N ALA A 215 -16.45 13.16 2.42
CA ALA A 215 -17.75 12.54 2.67
C ALA A 215 -18.88 13.06 1.76
N GLU A 216 -18.85 14.33 1.35
CA GLU A 216 -19.86 14.90 0.46
C GLU A 216 -19.75 14.33 -0.95
N ILE A 217 -18.53 14.24 -1.49
CA ILE A 217 -18.28 13.63 -2.80
C ILE A 217 -18.68 12.15 -2.79
N MET A 218 -18.24 11.40 -1.79
CA MET A 218 -18.54 9.97 -1.67
C MET A 218 -20.05 9.73 -1.56
N SER A 219 -20.75 10.51 -0.73
CA SER A 219 -22.21 10.41 -0.58
C SER A 219 -22.95 10.74 -1.88
N GLU A 220 -22.45 11.69 -2.68
CA GLU A 220 -23.03 11.98 -3.99
C GLU A 220 -22.76 10.83 -4.98
N CYS A 221 -21.54 10.28 -5.00
CA CYS A 221 -21.20 9.17 -5.88
C CYS A 221 -22.03 7.91 -5.59
N LEU A 222 -22.29 7.60 -4.32
CA LEU A 222 -23.13 6.47 -3.88
C LEU A 222 -24.60 6.57 -4.34
N LYS A 223 -25.10 7.76 -4.72
CA LYS A 223 -26.45 7.91 -5.30
C LYS A 223 -26.52 7.39 -6.73
N HIS A 224 -25.39 7.35 -7.42
CA HIS A 224 -25.29 7.04 -8.85
C HIS A 224 -24.65 5.68 -9.11
N GLN A 225 -23.70 5.28 -8.27
CA GLN A 225 -22.88 4.07 -8.43
C GLN A 225 -22.98 3.15 -7.22
N LYS A 226 -22.56 1.90 -7.40
CA LYS A 226 -22.55 0.90 -6.33
C LYS A 226 -21.12 0.52 -5.97
N PRO A 227 -20.79 0.35 -4.67
CA PRO A 227 -19.48 -0.11 -4.30
C PRO A 227 -19.12 -1.48 -4.88
N ASN A 228 -17.87 -1.63 -5.29
CA ASN A 228 -17.27 -2.85 -5.83
C ASN A 228 -15.96 -3.18 -5.08
N LYS A 229 -15.22 -4.17 -5.56
CA LYS A 229 -13.97 -4.61 -4.92
C LYS A 229 -12.89 -3.51 -4.98
N GLU A 230 -12.88 -2.68 -6.02
CA GLU A 230 -11.97 -1.55 -6.18
C GLU A 230 -12.23 -0.47 -5.11
N CYS A 231 -13.49 -0.25 -4.71
CA CYS A 231 -13.80 0.57 -3.54
C CYS A 231 -13.16 0.02 -2.26
N MET A 232 -13.16 -1.31 -2.05
CA MET A 232 -12.52 -1.94 -0.88
C MET A 232 -11.00 -1.81 -0.95
N GLU A 233 -10.40 -2.00 -2.13
CA GLU A 233 -8.98 -1.78 -2.35
C GLU A 233 -8.57 -0.35 -1.96
N TYR A 234 -9.26 0.68 -2.48
CA TYR A 234 -8.97 2.07 -2.13
C TYR A 234 -9.30 2.43 -0.68
N ALA A 235 -10.31 1.80 -0.07
CA ALA A 235 -10.55 1.93 1.37
C ALA A 235 -9.38 1.38 2.20
N ILE A 236 -8.81 0.24 1.82
CA ILE A 236 -7.61 -0.34 2.44
C ILE A 236 -6.39 0.58 2.21
N ILE A 237 -6.16 1.05 0.99
CA ILE A 237 -5.04 1.95 0.66
C ILE A 237 -5.14 3.27 1.43
N SER A 238 -6.34 3.83 1.62
CA SER A 238 -6.51 5.08 2.37
C SER A 238 -6.17 4.97 3.87
N HIS A 239 -5.95 3.75 4.37
CA HIS A 239 -5.80 3.47 5.80
C HIS A 239 -6.98 4.01 6.64
N ASN A 240 -8.17 4.14 6.05
CA ASN A 240 -9.37 4.61 6.73
C ASN A 240 -10.26 3.43 7.12
N ILE A 241 -10.17 3.02 8.38
CA ILE A 241 -10.88 1.84 8.87
C ILE A 241 -12.41 2.00 8.85
N ASP A 242 -12.91 3.22 8.95
CA ASP A 242 -14.35 3.51 8.85
C ASP A 242 -14.85 3.19 7.44
N PHE A 243 -14.05 3.43 6.40
CA PHE A 243 -14.40 3.08 5.03
C PHE A 243 -14.40 1.57 4.80
N VAL A 244 -13.38 0.88 5.33
CA VAL A 244 -13.28 -0.59 5.23
C VAL A 244 -14.47 -1.25 5.92
N THR A 245 -14.79 -0.82 7.14
CA THR A 245 -15.93 -1.37 7.90
C THR A 245 -17.28 -0.98 7.31
N PHE A 246 -17.44 0.23 6.77
CA PHE A 246 -18.62 0.65 6.01
C PHE A 246 -18.87 -0.28 4.81
N LEU A 247 -17.87 -0.50 3.97
CA LEU A 247 -17.99 -1.38 2.79
C LEU A 247 -18.26 -2.84 3.17
N MET A 248 -17.61 -3.32 4.24
CA MET A 248 -17.81 -4.68 4.73
C MET A 248 -19.22 -4.88 5.29
N ASN A 249 -19.69 -3.99 6.15
CA ASN A 249 -20.94 -4.17 6.91
C ASN A 249 -22.18 -3.74 6.12
N GLU A 250 -22.10 -2.65 5.37
CA GLU A 250 -23.27 -2.09 4.66
C GLU A 250 -23.39 -2.61 3.24
N HIS A 251 -22.27 -3.01 2.62
CA HIS A 251 -22.22 -3.47 1.23
C HIS A 251 -21.80 -4.94 1.07
N ASN A 252 -21.50 -5.65 2.17
CA ASN A 252 -21.06 -7.06 2.16
C ASN A 252 -19.85 -7.32 1.27
N ILE A 253 -18.95 -6.34 1.13
CA ILE A 253 -17.72 -6.47 0.35
C ILE A 253 -16.65 -7.05 1.26
N LYS A 254 -16.06 -8.18 0.88
CA LYS A 254 -15.05 -8.84 1.70
C LYS A 254 -13.74 -8.08 1.66
N ILE A 255 -13.07 -8.02 2.82
CA ILE A 255 -11.69 -7.55 2.92
C ILE A 255 -10.79 -8.56 2.20
N ASP A 256 -9.96 -8.06 1.28
CA ASP A 256 -8.93 -8.85 0.60
C ASP A 256 -7.61 -8.74 1.36
N LEU A 257 -7.07 -9.89 1.78
CA LEU A 257 -5.83 -9.93 2.54
C LEU A 257 -4.61 -9.59 1.68
N ASP A 258 -4.68 -9.82 0.37
CA ASP A 258 -3.58 -9.48 -0.54
C ASP A 258 -3.38 -7.95 -0.57
N TYR A 259 -4.47 -7.17 -0.58
CA TYR A 259 -4.40 -5.72 -0.45
C TYR A 259 -3.95 -5.28 0.95
N CYS A 260 -4.38 -5.94 2.02
CA CYS A 260 -3.88 -5.61 3.36
C CYS A 260 -2.36 -5.77 3.47
N VAL A 261 -1.80 -6.81 2.85
CA VAL A 261 -0.36 -7.08 2.82
C VAL A 261 0.36 -6.08 1.91
N LEU A 262 -0.13 -5.91 0.67
CA LEU A 262 0.50 -5.05 -0.33
C LEU A 262 0.65 -3.60 0.16
N TYR A 263 -0.36 -3.11 0.90
CA TYR A 263 -0.38 -1.75 1.42
C TYR A 263 -0.03 -1.65 2.90
N ASN A 264 0.48 -2.72 3.52
CA ASN A 264 0.83 -2.73 4.95
C ASN A 264 -0.32 -2.31 5.90
N ASN A 265 -1.57 -2.52 5.50
CA ASN A 265 -2.76 -2.20 6.30
C ASN A 265 -3.11 -3.37 7.23
N LEU A 266 -2.32 -3.49 8.31
CA LEU A 266 -2.52 -4.51 9.34
C LEU A 266 -3.87 -4.32 10.07
N GLU A 267 -4.38 -3.09 10.20
CA GLU A 267 -5.65 -2.84 10.87
C GLU A 267 -6.82 -3.52 10.17
N SER A 268 -6.89 -3.42 8.83
CA SER A 268 -7.89 -4.11 8.01
C SER A 268 -7.73 -5.63 8.05
N PHE A 269 -6.48 -6.12 8.07
CA PHE A 269 -6.18 -7.55 8.27
C PHE A 269 -6.72 -8.06 9.61
N LEU A 270 -6.55 -7.29 10.70
CA LEU A 270 -7.05 -7.67 12.02
C LEU A 270 -8.58 -7.66 12.08
N ILE A 271 -9.26 -6.74 11.37
CA ILE A 271 -10.72 -6.78 11.22
C ILE A 271 -11.16 -8.03 10.48
N TYR A 272 -10.48 -8.40 9.38
CA TYR A 272 -10.77 -9.66 8.70
C TYR A 272 -10.67 -10.86 9.65
N PHE A 273 -9.62 -10.91 10.47
CA PHE A 273 -9.44 -11.99 11.43
C PHE A 273 -10.55 -12.02 12.48
N ASP A 274 -10.90 -10.86 13.05
CA ASP A 274 -11.95 -10.74 14.06
C ASP A 274 -13.31 -11.23 13.54
N GLN A 275 -13.62 -10.95 12.28
CA GLN A 275 -14.90 -11.34 11.66
C GLN A 275 -14.95 -12.79 11.20
N THR A 276 -13.84 -13.34 10.71
CA THR A 276 -13.82 -14.67 10.09
C THR A 276 -13.30 -15.77 11.01
N ASN A 277 -12.46 -15.39 11.98
CA ASN A 277 -11.69 -16.31 12.82
C ASN A 277 -10.89 -17.36 12.01
N ASP A 278 -10.54 -17.06 10.75
CA ASP A 278 -9.81 -17.94 9.83
C ASP A 278 -8.31 -17.94 10.16
N ILE A 279 -7.97 -18.67 11.23
CA ILE A 279 -6.63 -18.65 11.82
C ILE A 279 -5.54 -19.13 10.87
N ASN A 280 -5.82 -20.12 10.03
CA ASN A 280 -4.84 -20.68 9.10
C ASN A 280 -4.54 -19.71 7.96
N LYS A 281 -5.59 -19.06 7.43
CA LYS A 281 -5.40 -18.06 6.38
C LYS A 281 -4.71 -16.81 6.92
N CYS A 282 -5.03 -16.38 8.14
CA CYS A 282 -4.33 -15.27 8.79
C CYS A 282 -2.87 -15.62 9.11
N PHE A 283 -2.58 -16.82 9.61
CA PHE A 283 -1.20 -17.29 9.77
C PHE A 283 -0.41 -17.25 8.45
N PHE A 284 -0.98 -17.82 7.39
CA PHE A 284 -0.33 -17.85 6.07
C PHE A 284 -0.01 -16.43 5.59
N ASN A 285 -0.97 -15.51 5.68
CA ASN A 285 -0.80 -14.12 5.24
C ASN A 285 0.10 -13.30 6.18
N SER A 286 0.13 -13.62 7.48
CA SER A 286 1.03 -12.96 8.44
C SER A 286 2.51 -13.15 8.11
N ALA A 287 2.87 -14.19 7.33
CA ALA A 287 4.24 -14.41 6.89
C ALA A 287 4.74 -13.35 5.89
N MET A 288 3.81 -12.64 5.23
CA MET A 288 4.11 -11.56 4.30
C MET A 288 4.22 -10.21 5.02
N PHE A 289 3.62 -10.08 6.20
CA PHE A 289 3.95 -8.98 7.11
C PHE A 289 5.32 -9.26 7.72
N ASN A 290 6.22 -8.29 7.72
CA ASN A 290 7.54 -8.44 8.35
C ASN A 290 7.45 -8.33 9.88
N ILE A 291 6.51 -9.06 10.50
CA ILE A 291 6.17 -9.00 11.92
C ILE A 291 6.19 -10.44 12.46
N PRO A 292 7.35 -10.98 12.87
CA PRO A 292 7.46 -12.37 13.31
C PRO A 292 6.51 -12.69 14.47
N SER A 293 6.31 -11.75 15.39
CA SER A 293 5.39 -11.92 16.52
C SER A 293 3.92 -12.06 16.11
N LEU A 294 3.52 -11.64 14.91
CA LEU A 294 2.20 -11.89 14.35
C LEU A 294 2.04 -13.34 13.89
N CYS A 295 3.06 -13.90 13.23
CA CYS A 295 3.10 -15.32 12.91
C CYS A 295 3.07 -16.18 14.18
N GLU A 296 3.88 -15.80 15.19
CA GLU A 296 3.95 -16.46 16.49
C GLU A 296 2.59 -16.50 17.18
N TYR A 297 1.86 -15.37 17.16
CA TYR A 297 0.53 -15.28 17.73
C TYR A 297 -0.40 -16.32 17.11
N PHE A 298 -0.44 -16.44 15.78
CA PHE A 298 -1.34 -17.40 15.14
C PHE A 298 -0.92 -18.86 15.38
N LEU A 299 0.39 -19.16 15.39
CA LEU A 299 0.91 -20.49 15.74
C LEU A 299 0.53 -20.87 17.17
N SER A 300 0.75 -19.97 18.13
CA SER A 300 0.38 -20.15 19.54
C SER A 300 -1.13 -20.34 19.75
N ASN A 301 -1.95 -19.81 18.85
CA ASN A 301 -3.40 -19.97 18.87
C ASN A 301 -3.91 -21.17 18.03
N GLY A 302 -3.02 -22.04 17.55
CA GLY A 302 -3.37 -23.30 16.92
C GLY A 302 -3.42 -23.28 15.39
N ALA A 303 -2.82 -22.28 14.73
CA ALA A 303 -2.62 -22.33 13.30
C ALA A 303 -1.78 -23.54 12.89
N ASN A 304 -2.15 -24.18 11.78
CA ASN A 304 -1.38 -25.25 11.20
C ASN A 304 -0.19 -24.68 10.42
N ILE A 305 1.04 -24.93 10.88
CA ILE A 305 2.27 -24.51 10.23
C ILE A 305 2.41 -25.02 8.78
N ASN A 306 1.76 -26.15 8.47
CA ASN A 306 1.75 -26.75 7.14
C ASN A 306 0.58 -26.26 6.26
N THR A 307 -0.08 -25.17 6.64
CA THR A 307 -1.10 -24.53 5.80
C THR A 307 -0.50 -24.16 4.44
N LYS A 308 -1.27 -24.41 3.38
CA LYS A 308 -0.91 -24.09 2.01
C LYS A 308 -2.01 -23.29 1.33
N ASP A 309 -1.61 -22.44 0.40
CA ASP A 309 -2.54 -21.77 -0.51
C ASP A 309 -2.95 -22.67 -1.69
N ASN A 310 -3.70 -22.10 -2.64
CA ASN A 310 -4.16 -22.81 -3.84
C ASN A 310 -3.02 -23.21 -4.80
N TYR A 311 -1.85 -22.59 -4.68
CA TYR A 311 -0.65 -22.91 -5.44
C TYR A 311 0.25 -23.91 -4.71
N GLY A 312 -0.17 -24.38 -3.53
CA GLY A 312 0.62 -25.30 -2.71
C GLY A 312 1.77 -24.60 -1.98
N GLU A 313 1.82 -23.28 -2.00
CA GLU A 313 2.85 -22.50 -1.32
C GLU A 313 2.62 -22.51 0.19
N THR A 314 3.70 -22.55 0.96
CA THR A 314 3.68 -22.47 2.43
C THR A 314 4.01 -21.05 2.91
N ALA A 315 3.81 -20.79 4.21
CA ALA A 315 4.25 -19.54 4.83
C ALA A 315 5.75 -19.24 4.57
N LEU A 316 6.61 -20.27 4.46
CA LEU A 316 8.03 -20.09 4.14
C LEU A 316 8.26 -19.62 2.69
N HIS A 317 7.44 -20.07 1.73
CA HIS A 317 7.49 -19.54 0.36
C HIS A 317 7.13 -18.06 0.33
N LYS A 318 6.12 -17.65 1.10
CA LYS A 318 5.72 -16.25 1.22
C LYS A 318 6.75 -15.38 1.95
N ALA A 319 7.33 -15.86 3.05
CA ALA A 319 8.44 -15.16 3.70
C ALA A 319 9.64 -14.99 2.75
N ALA A 320 9.92 -15.99 1.91
CA ALA A 320 10.94 -15.91 0.86
C ALA A 320 10.60 -14.88 -0.23
N GLU A 321 9.34 -14.84 -0.67
CA GLU A 321 8.86 -13.88 -1.68
C GLU A 321 9.03 -12.42 -1.22
N TYR A 322 8.79 -12.16 0.07
CA TYR A 322 8.86 -10.81 0.66
C TYR A 322 10.21 -10.49 1.33
N ASN A 323 11.17 -11.43 1.30
CA ASN A 323 12.47 -11.31 1.97
C ASN A 323 12.37 -11.05 3.50
N ASN A 324 11.38 -11.63 4.17
CA ASN A 324 11.12 -11.47 5.60
C ASN A 324 11.95 -12.48 6.43
N LYS A 325 13.24 -12.20 6.62
CA LYS A 325 14.22 -13.14 7.21
C LYS A 325 13.84 -13.61 8.61
N GLU A 326 13.51 -12.70 9.51
CA GLU A 326 13.19 -13.00 10.91
C GLU A 326 11.94 -13.88 11.01
N THR A 327 10.99 -13.67 10.09
CA THR A 327 9.78 -14.51 10.00
C THR A 327 10.13 -15.91 9.48
N ALA A 328 11.02 -16.02 8.49
CA ALA A 328 11.50 -17.33 8.03
C ALA A 328 12.27 -18.09 9.12
N GLU A 329 13.12 -17.41 9.89
CA GLU A 329 13.81 -17.98 11.06
C GLU A 329 12.82 -18.54 12.08
N LEU A 330 11.77 -17.76 12.40
CA LEU A 330 10.70 -18.18 13.30
C LEU A 330 9.99 -19.45 12.79
N LEU A 331 9.60 -19.47 11.50
CA LEU A 331 8.92 -20.62 10.89
C LEU A 331 9.80 -21.88 10.92
N ILE A 332 11.09 -21.75 10.63
CA ILE A 332 12.07 -22.85 10.68
C ILE A 332 12.22 -23.36 12.11
N SER A 333 12.29 -22.47 13.11
CA SER A 333 12.36 -22.86 14.52
C SER A 333 11.12 -23.64 15.00
N HIS A 334 9.97 -23.39 14.38
CA HIS A 334 8.72 -24.12 14.63
C HIS A 334 8.60 -25.42 13.81
N GLY A 335 9.64 -25.79 13.06
CA GLY A 335 9.74 -27.07 12.36
C GLY A 335 9.00 -27.11 11.02
N ILE A 336 8.80 -25.96 10.34
CA ILE A 336 8.29 -25.97 8.97
C ILE A 336 9.22 -26.77 8.05
N ASN A 337 8.66 -27.54 7.11
CA ASN A 337 9.46 -28.30 6.16
C ASN A 337 10.11 -27.36 5.13
N ILE A 338 11.42 -27.16 5.23
CA ILE A 338 12.19 -26.30 4.32
C ILE A 338 12.27 -26.83 2.88
N ASN A 339 12.07 -28.14 2.70
CA ASN A 339 12.08 -28.81 1.38
C ASN A 339 10.66 -29.00 0.82
N GLU A 340 9.65 -28.36 1.42
CA GLU A 340 8.28 -28.45 0.92
C GLU A 340 8.19 -27.85 -0.48
N LYS A 341 7.50 -28.54 -1.39
CA LYS A 341 7.30 -28.09 -2.77
C LYS A 341 5.89 -27.56 -2.97
N ASN A 342 5.79 -26.44 -3.69
CA ASN A 342 4.55 -25.95 -4.23
C ASN A 342 4.11 -26.79 -5.46
N ASN A 343 2.96 -26.45 -6.06
CA ASN A 343 2.39 -27.18 -7.19
C ASN A 343 3.25 -27.12 -8.46
N TYR A 344 4.25 -26.23 -8.51
CA TYR A 344 5.21 -26.08 -9.60
C TYR A 344 6.55 -26.78 -9.31
N GLY A 345 6.65 -27.56 -8.24
CA GLY A 345 7.88 -28.24 -7.83
C GLY A 345 8.93 -27.30 -7.23
N GLN A 346 8.58 -26.04 -6.95
CA GLN A 346 9.48 -25.06 -6.35
C GLN A 346 9.45 -25.16 -4.83
N THR A 347 10.63 -25.00 -4.22
CA THR A 347 10.80 -24.80 -2.78
C THR A 347 10.92 -23.30 -2.47
N ALA A 348 10.86 -22.93 -1.19
CA ALA A 348 11.08 -21.55 -0.76
C ALA A 348 12.45 -20.98 -1.21
N PHE A 349 13.47 -21.82 -1.40
CA PHE A 349 14.75 -21.41 -1.97
C PHE A 349 14.65 -20.96 -3.43
N HIS A 350 13.84 -21.67 -4.23
CA HIS A 350 13.58 -21.27 -5.61
C HIS A 350 12.87 -19.91 -5.65
N THR A 351 11.87 -19.71 -4.77
CA THR A 351 11.19 -18.43 -4.63
C THR A 351 12.17 -17.31 -4.22
N ALA A 352 13.04 -17.57 -3.24
CA ALA A 352 14.06 -16.61 -2.82
C ALA A 352 15.02 -16.23 -3.96
N ALA A 353 15.48 -17.21 -4.74
CA ALA A 353 16.34 -16.97 -5.89
C ALA A 353 15.63 -16.16 -6.99
N ASP A 354 14.37 -16.51 -7.32
CA ASP A 354 13.57 -15.81 -8.32
C ASP A 354 13.28 -14.35 -7.93
N LYS A 355 13.19 -14.06 -6.63
CA LYS A 355 12.89 -12.73 -6.07
C LYS A 355 14.13 -11.95 -5.61
N ASN A 356 15.34 -12.53 -5.77
CA ASN A 356 16.60 -11.96 -5.29
C ASN A 356 16.62 -11.69 -3.76
N SER A 357 15.95 -12.53 -2.99
CA SER A 357 15.88 -12.51 -1.53
C SER A 357 17.13 -13.16 -0.93
N ILE A 358 18.27 -12.47 -1.05
CA ILE A 358 19.61 -12.99 -0.72
C ILE A 358 19.66 -13.50 0.72
N GLU A 359 19.13 -12.74 1.67
CA GLU A 359 19.17 -13.10 3.09
C GLU A 359 18.40 -14.39 3.39
N ILE A 360 17.25 -14.61 2.73
CA ILE A 360 16.48 -15.84 2.85
C ILE A 360 17.25 -17.01 2.21
N ALA A 361 17.84 -16.81 1.04
CA ALA A 361 18.60 -17.85 0.37
C ALA A 361 19.78 -18.33 1.23
N GLU A 362 20.52 -17.40 1.84
CA GLU A 362 21.60 -17.70 2.79
C GLU A 362 21.08 -18.41 4.05
N LEU A 363 19.96 -17.94 4.61
CA LEU A 363 19.31 -18.57 5.76
C LEU A 363 18.96 -20.04 5.45
N LEU A 364 18.31 -20.30 4.32
CA LEU A 364 17.91 -21.65 3.92
C LEU A 364 19.11 -22.57 3.67
N ILE A 365 20.19 -22.06 3.06
CA ILE A 365 21.45 -22.80 2.89
C ILE A 365 22.05 -23.18 4.25
N SER A 366 22.08 -22.25 5.20
CA SER A 366 22.62 -22.51 6.55
C SER A 366 21.83 -23.58 7.32
N HIS A 367 20.54 -23.75 6.99
CA HIS A 367 19.66 -24.77 7.58
C HIS A 367 19.62 -26.07 6.76
N GLY A 368 20.53 -26.24 5.79
CA GLY A 368 20.73 -27.50 5.07
C GLY A 368 19.70 -27.79 3.99
N ILE A 369 19.12 -26.75 3.37
CA ILE A 369 18.21 -26.95 2.23
C ILE A 369 18.90 -27.72 1.10
N ASN A 370 18.15 -28.60 0.45
CA ASN A 370 18.67 -29.37 -0.67
C ASN A 370 18.69 -28.50 -1.95
N ILE A 371 19.79 -27.77 -2.16
CA ILE A 371 19.98 -26.85 -3.30
C ILE A 371 19.97 -27.54 -4.67
N ASN A 372 20.12 -28.86 -4.72
CA ASN A 372 20.13 -29.64 -5.96
C ASN A 372 18.77 -30.22 -6.32
N GLU A 373 17.71 -29.90 -5.57
CA GLU A 373 16.37 -30.32 -5.95
C GLU A 373 15.95 -29.59 -7.22
N LYS A 374 15.90 -30.36 -8.31
CA LYS A 374 15.39 -29.86 -9.59
C LYS A 374 13.88 -29.64 -9.48
N LYS A 375 13.41 -28.60 -10.20
CA LYS A 375 12.00 -28.39 -10.56
C LYS A 375 11.40 -29.65 -11.18
#